data_AF-A0A2G5J4G1-F1
#
_entry.id   AF-A0A2G5J4G1-F1
#
_cell.length_a   1.000
_cell.length_b   1.000
_cell.length_c   1.000
_cell.angle_alpha   90.00
_cell.angle_beta   90.00
_cell.angle_gamma   90.00
#
_symmetry.space_group_name_H-M   'P 1'
#
loop_
_entity.id
_entity.type
_entity.pdbx_description
1 polymer ?
#
loop_
_entity_poly.entity_id
_entity_poly.type
_entity_poly.pdbx_seq_one_letter_code
_entity_poly.pdbx_strand_id
1 'polypeptide(L)'
;MTDETSTSRPGQVLGWLFEPLVSLPHVVGAVLASQDGMVLAYAGLDSDEKEAETKADRMAAVISGMHGVAHGVAELNGSTGRDLEQVLMKHKTFSVIVMRAGRGVPTEVSLSAGRDPARVDSVLGVWTTWEADEGAVAYEMVQTIRRMGERLSTPARVSGAHAGAGQ
;
A
#
# COMPACT_ATOMS: atom_id res chain seq x y z
N MET A 1 -9.80 34.26 12.40
CA MET A 1 -9.04 33.65 11.29
C MET A 1 -8.53 32.33 11.84
N THR A 2 -9.39 31.32 11.80
CA THR A 2 -9.11 29.97 12.31
C THR A 2 -8.35 29.22 11.24
N ASP A 3 -7.14 28.78 11.58
CA ASP A 3 -6.31 27.89 10.78
C ASP A 3 -7.09 26.59 10.56
N GLU A 4 -7.57 26.36 9.33
CA GLU A 4 -8.12 25.07 8.95
C GLU A 4 -6.95 24.08 8.83
N THR A 5 -6.76 23.27 9.86
CA THR A 5 -5.89 22.11 9.81
C THR A 5 -6.40 21.17 8.72
N SER A 6 -5.86 21.31 7.51
CA SER A 6 -6.18 20.50 6.35
C SER A 6 -5.77 19.06 6.64
N THR A 7 -6.73 18.25 7.11
CA THR A 7 -6.56 16.80 7.31
C THR A 7 -6.33 16.17 5.94
N SER A 8 -5.07 16.07 5.52
CA SER A 8 -4.70 15.41 4.26
C SER A 8 -5.10 13.93 4.35
N ARG A 9 -5.95 13.47 3.42
CA ARG A 9 -6.44 12.09 3.39
C ARG A 9 -5.27 11.11 3.15
N PRO A 10 -5.33 9.86 3.64
CA PRO A 10 -4.24 8.88 3.56
C PRO A 10 -3.63 8.71 2.17
N GLY A 11 -4.46 8.81 1.12
CA GLY A 11 -4.03 8.71 -0.28
C GLY A 11 -3.07 9.83 -0.73
N GLN A 12 -3.23 11.06 -0.21
CA GLN A 12 -2.31 12.16 -0.52
C GLN A 12 -1.01 12.08 0.29
N VAL A 13 -1.07 11.61 1.54
CA VAL A 13 0.10 11.57 2.43
C VAL A 13 1.15 10.54 1.98
N LEU A 14 0.71 9.49 1.28
CA LEU A 14 1.60 8.49 0.68
C LEU A 14 1.81 8.65 -0.82
N GLY A 15 1.30 9.70 -1.48
CA GLY A 15 1.47 9.88 -2.93
C GLY A 15 2.94 9.81 -3.38
N TRP A 16 3.84 10.45 -2.63
CA TRP A 16 5.29 10.42 -2.87
C TRP A 16 5.90 9.00 -2.84
N LEU A 17 5.31 8.08 -2.07
CA LEU A 17 5.79 6.70 -1.92
C LEU A 17 5.62 5.92 -3.22
N PHE A 18 4.50 6.16 -3.89
CA PHE A 18 4.12 5.49 -5.13
C PHE A 18 4.56 6.25 -6.38
N GLU A 19 4.93 7.52 -6.28
CA GLU A 19 5.29 8.37 -7.41
C GLU A 19 6.26 7.71 -8.40
N PRO A 20 7.41 7.11 -7.97
CA PRO A 20 8.32 6.46 -8.90
C PRO A 20 7.71 5.24 -9.59
N LEU A 21 6.81 4.53 -8.89
CA LEU A 21 6.17 3.31 -9.36
C LEU A 21 5.06 3.61 -10.37
N VAL A 22 4.21 4.60 -10.12
CA VAL A 22 3.13 4.99 -11.04
C VAL A 22 3.62 5.83 -12.22
N SER A 23 4.82 6.40 -12.11
CA SER A 23 5.51 7.07 -13.22
C SER A 23 6.11 6.10 -14.25
N LEU A 24 6.17 4.80 -13.94
CA LEU A 24 6.65 3.81 -14.90
C LEU A 24 5.67 3.68 -16.07
N PRO A 25 6.16 3.56 -17.32
CA PRO A 25 5.31 3.35 -18.48
C PRO A 25 4.39 2.15 -18.27
N HIS A 26 3.13 2.30 -18.70
CA HIS A 26 2.12 1.25 -18.69
C HIS A 26 1.68 0.75 -17.30
N VAL A 27 2.14 1.37 -16.21
CA VAL A 27 1.51 1.20 -14.89
C VAL A 27 0.18 1.96 -14.88
N VAL A 28 -0.90 1.25 -14.55
CA VAL A 28 -2.25 1.82 -14.49
C VAL A 28 -2.62 2.21 -13.07
N GLY A 29 -1.93 1.66 -12.07
CA GLY A 29 -2.02 2.16 -10.71
C GLY A 29 -1.51 1.15 -9.69
N ALA A 30 -1.45 1.61 -8.45
CA ALA A 30 -0.96 0.87 -7.31
C ALA A 30 -1.90 1.03 -6.12
N VAL A 31 -2.06 -0.03 -5.34
CA VAL A 31 -2.82 -0.05 -4.09
C VAL A 31 -1.99 -0.76 -3.04
N LEU A 32 -1.78 -0.10 -1.91
CA LEU A 32 -1.36 -0.73 -0.67
C LEU A 32 -2.63 -1.05 0.13
N ALA A 33 -2.80 -2.32 0.48
CA ALA A 33 -3.93 -2.80 1.26
C ALA A 33 -3.45 -3.62 2.45
N SER A 34 -4.24 -3.68 3.51
CA SER A 34 -4.04 -4.69 4.54
C SER A 34 -4.46 -6.06 4.01
N GLN A 35 -3.93 -7.13 4.62
CA GLN A 35 -4.26 -8.50 4.21
C GLN A 35 -5.74 -8.86 4.35
N ASP A 36 -6.52 -8.10 5.13
CA ASP A 36 -7.98 -8.24 5.25
C ASP A 36 -8.76 -7.47 4.15
N GLY A 37 -8.07 -6.81 3.22
CA GLY A 37 -8.67 -6.15 2.05
C GLY A 37 -9.06 -4.70 2.23
N MET A 38 -8.62 -4.03 3.31
CA MET A 38 -8.84 -2.58 3.47
C MET A 38 -7.77 -1.79 2.73
N VAL A 39 -8.18 -0.74 2.01
CA VAL A 39 -7.27 0.21 1.37
C VAL A 39 -6.52 1.01 2.43
N LEU A 40 -5.19 1.05 2.30
CA LEU A 40 -4.30 1.86 3.14
C LEU A 40 -3.82 3.10 2.37
N ALA A 41 -3.46 2.93 1.09
CA ALA A 41 -3.16 4.00 0.15
C ALA A 41 -3.25 3.51 -1.30
N TYR A 42 -3.37 4.44 -2.23
CA TYR A 42 -3.39 4.16 -3.66
C TYR A 42 -2.87 5.34 -4.49
N ALA A 43 -2.43 5.06 -5.72
CA ALA A 43 -1.97 6.06 -6.68
C ALA A 43 -2.16 5.58 -8.13
N GLY A 44 -2.11 6.51 -9.09
CA GLY A 44 -2.22 6.23 -10.54
C GLY A 44 -3.64 5.95 -11.04
N LEU A 45 -4.65 6.06 -10.17
CA LEU A 45 -6.06 5.86 -10.51
C LEU A 45 -6.67 7.15 -11.09
N ASP A 46 -6.17 7.59 -12.25
CA ASP A 46 -6.57 8.83 -12.92
C ASP A 46 -8.06 8.81 -13.29
N SER A 47 -8.89 9.31 -12.38
CA SER A 47 -10.34 9.40 -12.44
C SER A 47 -10.81 10.41 -11.40
N ASP A 48 -12.08 10.79 -11.43
CA ASP A 48 -12.66 11.57 -10.33
C ASP A 48 -12.45 10.85 -8.99
N GLU A 49 -12.25 11.61 -7.91
CA GLU A 49 -11.81 11.10 -6.60
C GLU A 49 -12.63 9.90 -6.10
N LYS A 50 -13.96 9.97 -6.22
CA LYS A 50 -14.88 8.89 -5.79
C LYS A 50 -14.73 7.62 -6.62
N GLU A 51 -14.44 7.75 -7.91
CA GLU A 51 -14.23 6.61 -8.79
C GLU A 51 -12.88 5.95 -8.50
N ALA A 52 -11.84 6.74 -8.25
CA ALA A 52 -10.54 6.25 -7.84
C ALA A 52 -10.64 5.47 -6.51
N GLU A 53 -11.33 6.01 -5.50
CA GLU A 53 -11.60 5.32 -4.23
C GLU A 53 -12.33 3.98 -4.46
N THR A 54 -13.40 3.99 -5.26
CA THR A 54 -14.16 2.77 -5.58
C THR A 54 -13.30 1.72 -6.29
N LYS A 55 -12.42 2.14 -7.21
CA LYS A 55 -11.47 1.25 -7.90
C LYS A 55 -10.43 0.69 -6.93
N ALA A 56 -9.89 1.52 -6.05
CA ALA A 56 -8.93 1.11 -5.02
C ALA A 56 -9.54 0.07 -4.08
N ASP A 57 -10.76 0.28 -3.60
CA ASP A 57 -11.48 -0.66 -2.73
C ASP A 57 -11.68 -2.02 -3.40
N ARG A 58 -12.13 -2.01 -4.65
CA ARG A 58 -12.30 -3.25 -5.43
C ARG A 58 -10.97 -3.96 -5.65
N MET A 59 -9.91 -3.22 -5.95
CA MET A 59 -8.59 -3.80 -6.16
C MET A 59 -8.01 -4.37 -4.86
N ALA A 60 -8.18 -3.68 -3.72
CA ALA A 60 -7.77 -4.17 -2.41
C ALA A 60 -8.39 -5.55 -2.09
N ALA A 61 -9.68 -5.72 -2.38
CA ALA A 61 -10.36 -7.00 -2.22
C ALA A 61 -9.81 -8.09 -3.17
N VAL A 62 -9.49 -7.74 -4.42
CA VAL A 62 -8.90 -8.68 -5.39
C VAL A 62 -7.51 -9.13 -4.95
N ILE A 63 -6.63 -8.20 -4.60
CA ILE A 63 -5.25 -8.52 -4.24
C ILE A 63 -5.16 -9.26 -2.90
N SER A 64 -6.03 -8.95 -1.92
CA SER A 64 -6.09 -9.72 -0.67
C SER A 64 -6.60 -11.13 -0.91
N GLY A 65 -7.59 -11.32 -1.79
CA GLY A 65 -8.05 -12.64 -2.23
C GLY A 65 -6.95 -13.46 -2.92
N MET A 66 -6.22 -12.84 -3.86
CA MET A 66 -5.07 -13.47 -4.53
C MET A 66 -3.97 -13.87 -3.53
N HIS A 67 -3.65 -12.98 -2.59
CA HIS A 67 -2.70 -13.25 -1.53
C HIS A 67 -3.17 -14.39 -0.62
N GLY A 68 -4.45 -14.45 -0.26
CA GLY A 68 -5.03 -15.53 0.56
C GLY A 68 -4.96 -16.89 -0.11
N VAL A 69 -5.24 -16.98 -1.42
CA VAL A 69 -5.06 -18.21 -2.19
C VAL A 69 -3.59 -18.64 -2.20
N ALA A 70 -2.68 -17.71 -2.50
CA ALA A 70 -1.25 -17.99 -2.51
C ALA A 70 -0.70 -18.37 -1.12
N HIS A 71 -1.22 -17.77 -0.05
CA HIS A 71 -0.92 -18.14 1.33
C HIS A 71 -1.31 -19.60 1.60
N GLY A 72 -2.52 -20.01 1.21
CA GLY A 72 -2.96 -21.40 1.34
C GLY A 72 -2.10 -22.38 0.54
N VAL A 73 -1.66 -21.98 -0.67
CA VAL A 73 -0.70 -22.78 -1.45
C VAL A 73 0.64 -22.93 -0.73
N ALA A 74 1.15 -21.87 -0.08
CA ALA A 74 2.38 -21.96 0.70
C ALA A 74 2.24 -22.95 1.88
N GLU A 75 1.13 -22.90 2.60
CA GLU A 75 0.85 -23.82 3.72
C GLU A 75 0.76 -25.28 3.27
N LEU A 76 0.10 -25.55 2.14
CA LEU A 76 0.01 -26.89 1.56
C LEU A 76 1.37 -27.48 1.17
N ASN A 77 2.36 -26.61 0.92
CA ASN A 77 3.72 -27.01 0.59
C ASN A 77 4.68 -26.93 1.80
N GLY A 78 4.13 -26.88 3.03
CA GLY A 78 4.91 -26.89 4.27
C GLY A 78 5.70 -25.61 4.55
N SER A 79 5.41 -24.54 3.81
CA SER A 79 5.99 -23.20 4.04
C SER A 79 5.01 -22.31 4.78
N THR A 80 5.46 -21.14 5.22
CA THR A 80 4.54 -20.14 5.79
C THR A 80 4.17 -19.11 4.73
N GLY A 81 2.96 -18.56 4.78
CA GLY A 81 2.61 -17.45 3.88
C GLY A 81 3.40 -16.16 4.14
N ARG A 82 4.23 -16.12 5.21
CA ARG A 82 5.22 -15.05 5.42
C ARG A 82 6.39 -15.14 4.45
N ASP A 83 6.67 -16.33 3.92
CA ASP A 83 7.72 -16.56 2.93
C ASP A 83 7.22 -16.31 1.50
N LEU A 84 5.94 -15.96 1.34
CA LEU A 84 5.37 -15.54 0.06
C LEU A 84 5.99 -14.19 -0.35
N GLU A 85 6.75 -14.22 -1.43
CA GLU A 85 7.36 -13.03 -2.01
C GLU A 85 6.34 -12.27 -2.88
N GLN A 86 5.75 -12.97 -3.86
CA GLN A 86 4.87 -12.34 -4.84
C GLN A 86 3.85 -13.30 -5.46
N VAL A 87 2.80 -12.72 -6.03
CA VAL A 87 1.82 -13.37 -6.90
C VAL A 87 1.74 -12.56 -8.19
N LEU A 88 1.85 -13.24 -9.34
CA LEU A 88 1.68 -12.63 -10.66
C LEU A 88 0.50 -13.27 -11.37
N MET A 89 -0.46 -12.46 -11.78
CA MET A 89 -1.52 -12.84 -12.71
C MET A 89 -1.26 -12.14 -14.05
N LYS A 90 -1.16 -12.93 -15.12
CA LYS A 90 -1.11 -12.42 -16.49
C LYS A 90 -2.45 -12.60 -17.19
N HIS A 91 -2.90 -11.54 -17.83
CA HIS A 91 -3.97 -11.55 -18.83
C HIS A 91 -3.39 -11.10 -20.18
N LYS A 92 -4.12 -11.33 -21.28
CA LYS A 92 -3.68 -10.93 -22.63
C LYS A 92 -3.49 -9.42 -22.79
N THR A 93 -4.08 -8.62 -21.91
CA THR A 93 -4.14 -7.16 -22.03
C THR A 93 -3.64 -6.41 -20.80
N PHE A 94 -3.41 -7.12 -19.69
CA PHE A 94 -2.96 -6.53 -18.43
C PHE A 94 -2.26 -7.57 -17.57
N SER A 95 -1.44 -7.11 -16.62
CA SER A 95 -0.88 -7.96 -15.56
C SER A 95 -1.20 -7.35 -14.19
N VAL A 96 -1.38 -8.21 -13.18
CA VAL A 96 -1.50 -7.82 -11.77
C VAL A 96 -0.37 -8.48 -10.99
N ILE A 97 0.45 -7.68 -10.32
CA ILE A 97 1.55 -8.11 -9.47
C ILE A 97 1.18 -7.75 -8.03
N VAL A 98 1.24 -8.72 -7.12
CA VAL A 98 0.99 -8.52 -5.70
C VAL A 98 2.24 -8.94 -4.93
N MET A 99 2.80 -8.04 -4.14
CA MET A 99 3.95 -8.32 -3.26
C MET A 99 3.57 -8.12 -1.81
N ARG A 100 4.16 -8.93 -0.92
CA ARG A 100 4.03 -8.71 0.51
C ARG A 100 4.79 -7.45 0.90
N ALA A 101 4.12 -6.48 1.52
CA ALA A 101 4.73 -5.21 1.92
C ALA A 101 5.23 -5.22 3.38
N GLY A 102 5.14 -6.38 4.05
CA GLY A 102 5.60 -6.57 5.41
C GLY A 102 4.57 -6.14 6.45
N ARG A 103 5.06 -6.01 7.69
CA ARG A 103 4.25 -5.64 8.84
C ARG A 103 4.57 -4.23 9.27
N GLY A 104 3.52 -3.45 9.54
CA GLY A 104 3.62 -2.05 9.86
C GLY A 104 3.20 -1.17 8.68
N VAL A 105 2.45 -0.11 8.97
CA VAL A 105 2.08 0.92 8.00
C VAL A 105 2.44 2.30 8.57
N PRO A 106 2.82 3.28 7.72
CA PRO A 106 3.11 4.63 8.19
C PRO A 106 1.97 5.18 9.06
N THR A 107 2.30 5.91 10.12
CA THR A 107 1.31 6.44 11.09
C THR A 107 0.29 7.38 10.46
N GLU A 108 0.60 7.92 9.29
CA GLU A 108 -0.26 8.80 8.51
C GLU A 108 -1.40 8.03 7.80
N VAL A 109 -1.33 6.70 7.77
CA VAL A 109 -2.41 5.85 7.26
C VAL A 109 -3.54 5.78 8.29
N SER A 110 -4.74 6.21 7.89
CA SER A 110 -5.92 6.09 8.73
C SER A 110 -6.33 4.62 8.84
N LEU A 111 -6.42 4.11 10.07
CA LEU A 111 -6.87 2.75 10.37
C LEU A 111 -8.17 2.80 11.18
N SER A 112 -8.92 1.69 11.15
CA SER A 112 -10.06 1.49 12.04
C SER A 112 -9.65 1.62 13.51
N ALA A 113 -10.53 2.17 14.33
CA ALA A 113 -10.27 2.41 15.75
C ALA A 113 -9.76 1.14 16.46
N GLY A 114 -8.67 1.28 17.22
CA GLY A 114 -8.05 0.19 17.99
C GLY A 114 -7.06 -0.69 17.22
N ARG A 115 -6.81 -0.44 15.91
CA ARG A 115 -5.72 -1.09 15.17
C ARG A 115 -4.40 -0.40 15.47
N ASP A 116 -3.41 -1.19 15.87
CA ASP A 116 -2.01 -0.76 16.00
C ASP A 116 -1.36 -0.72 14.60
N PRO A 117 -0.92 0.46 14.11
CA PRO A 117 -0.27 0.59 12.81
C PRO A 117 0.95 -0.31 12.65
N ALA A 118 1.70 -0.58 13.73
CA ALA A 118 2.89 -1.44 13.71
C ALA A 118 2.55 -2.93 13.53
N ARG A 119 1.28 -3.31 13.67
CA ARG A 119 0.84 -4.72 13.64
C ARG A 119 0.04 -5.08 12.40
N VAL A 120 -0.23 -4.14 11.51
CA VAL A 120 -0.95 -4.38 10.25
C VAL A 120 -0.04 -5.06 9.25
N ASP A 121 -0.39 -6.27 8.82
CA ASP A 121 0.22 -6.92 7.67
C ASP A 121 -0.40 -6.37 6.38
N SER A 122 0.45 -6.03 5.42
CA SER A 122 0.04 -5.35 4.19
C SER A 122 0.60 -5.98 2.93
N VAL A 123 -0.07 -5.71 1.82
CA VAL A 123 0.28 -6.14 0.47
C VAL A 123 0.24 -4.95 -0.48
N LEU A 124 1.21 -4.89 -1.39
CA LEU A 124 1.28 -3.93 -2.48
C LEU A 124 0.82 -4.61 -3.76
N GLY A 125 -0.27 -4.13 -4.33
CA GLY A 125 -0.78 -4.55 -5.65
C GLY A 125 -0.50 -3.49 -6.69
N VAL A 126 -0.02 -3.91 -7.86
CA VAL A 126 0.15 -3.06 -9.05
C VAL A 126 -0.53 -3.73 -10.22
N TRP A 127 -1.35 -3.00 -10.96
CA TRP A 127 -1.89 -3.48 -12.22
C TRP A 127 -1.39 -2.60 -13.37
N THR A 128 -1.14 -3.25 -14.48
CA THR A 128 -0.39 -2.71 -15.61
C THR A 128 -1.11 -3.05 -16.90
N THR A 129 -0.85 -2.34 -17.99
CA THR A 129 -1.19 -2.86 -19.32
C THR A 129 -0.18 -3.95 -19.71
N TRP A 130 -0.50 -4.73 -20.75
CA TRP A 130 0.37 -5.82 -21.23
C TRP A 130 1.76 -5.39 -21.71
N GLU A 131 1.98 -4.09 -21.95
CA GLU A 131 3.24 -3.52 -22.46
C GLU A 131 4.22 -3.14 -21.34
N ALA A 132 3.81 -3.24 -20.07
CA ALA A 132 4.68 -2.89 -18.97
C ALA A 132 5.89 -3.82 -18.86
N ASP A 133 7.05 -3.24 -18.54
CA ASP A 133 8.22 -4.00 -18.13
C ASP A 133 7.99 -4.52 -16.70
N GLU A 134 7.59 -5.78 -16.60
CA GLU A 134 7.31 -6.44 -15.31
C GLU A 134 8.54 -6.48 -14.40
N GLY A 135 9.75 -6.50 -14.94
CA GLY A 135 10.99 -6.46 -14.17
C GLY A 135 11.21 -5.09 -13.54
N ALA A 136 11.00 -4.01 -14.31
CA ALA A 136 11.05 -2.64 -13.80
C ALA A 136 9.97 -2.38 -12.75
N VAL A 137 8.74 -2.87 -12.99
CA VAL A 137 7.63 -2.76 -12.04
C VAL A 137 7.95 -3.50 -10.75
N ALA A 138 8.38 -4.76 -10.83
CA ALA A 138 8.76 -5.54 -9.66
C ALA A 138 9.91 -4.87 -8.86
N TYR A 139 10.90 -4.32 -9.56
CA TYR A 139 11.99 -3.57 -8.92
C TYR A 139 11.46 -2.36 -8.15
N GLU A 140 10.62 -1.51 -8.75
CA GLU A 140 10.08 -0.34 -8.06
C GLU A 140 9.09 -0.70 -6.96
N MET A 141 8.37 -1.82 -7.06
CA MET A 141 7.57 -2.36 -5.95
C MET A 141 8.46 -2.68 -4.74
N VAL A 142 9.60 -3.35 -4.95
CA VAL A 142 10.57 -3.61 -3.88
C VAL A 142 11.12 -2.30 -3.29
N GLN A 143 11.47 -1.32 -4.12
CA GLN A 143 11.95 -0.01 -3.62
C GLN A 143 10.87 0.72 -2.82
N THR A 144 9.62 0.65 -3.27
CA THR A 144 8.46 1.23 -2.59
C THR A 144 8.27 0.61 -1.20
N ILE A 145 8.33 -0.72 -1.09
CA ILE A 145 8.24 -1.42 0.19
C ILE A 145 9.41 -1.05 1.12
N ARG A 146 10.63 -0.92 0.58
CA ARG A 146 11.81 -0.48 1.37
C ARG A 146 11.64 0.94 1.91
N ARG A 147 11.22 1.89 1.07
CA ARG A 147 10.91 3.27 1.47
C ARG A 147 9.84 3.34 2.57
N MET A 148 8.85 2.44 2.51
CA MET A 148 7.85 2.32 3.57
C MET A 148 8.47 1.86 4.90
N GLY A 149 9.33 0.83 4.87
CA GLY A 149 10.02 0.31 6.05
C GLY A 149 10.96 1.31 6.74
N GLU A 150 11.61 2.20 5.98
CA GLU A 150 12.47 3.27 6.51
C GLU A 150 11.68 4.27 7.37
N ARG A 151 10.42 4.56 7.01
CA ARG A 151 9.56 5.43 7.84
C ARG A 151 9.06 4.77 9.11
N LEU A 152 8.80 3.46 9.08
CA LEU A 152 8.45 2.70 10.29
C LEU A 152 9.61 2.66 11.31
N SER A 153 10.84 2.69 10.80
CA SER A 153 12.07 2.64 11.62
C SER A 153 12.45 4.00 12.21
N THR A 154 11.88 5.08 11.68
CA THR A 154 12.10 6.45 12.18
C THR A 154 11.11 6.72 13.31
N PRO A 155 11.54 7.01 14.55
CA PRO A 155 10.62 7.33 15.63
C PRO A 155 9.75 8.51 15.21
N ALA A 156 8.42 8.32 15.23
CA ALA A 156 7.51 9.43 15.08
C ALA A 156 7.88 10.46 16.15
N ARG A 157 8.31 11.66 15.73
CA ARG A 157 8.51 12.76 16.67
C ARG A 157 7.15 13.05 17.28
N VAL A 158 6.94 12.57 18.51
CA VAL A 158 5.87 13.07 19.36
C VAL A 158 6.19 14.56 19.51
N SER A 159 5.43 15.42 18.83
CA SER A 159 5.44 16.85 19.16
C SER A 159 5.00 16.95 20.61
N GLY A 160 5.98 16.97 21.51
CA GLY A 160 5.77 17.21 22.91
C GLY A 160 5.10 18.57 23.02
N ALA A 161 3.83 18.58 23.36
CA ALA A 161 3.15 19.77 23.83
C ALA A 161 3.90 20.23 25.10
N HIS A 162 4.82 21.18 24.95
CA HIS A 162 5.23 22.05 26.03
C HIS A 162 4.02 22.95 26.37
N ALA A 163 3.07 22.40 27.12
CA ALA A 163 2.14 23.22 27.90
C ALA A 163 2.91 23.69 29.13
N GLY A 164 3.41 24.91 29.05
CA GLY A 164 4.16 25.57 30.12
C GLY A 164 3.38 25.60 31.42
N ALA A 165 4.08 25.30 32.51
CA ALA A 165 3.67 25.68 33.85
C ALA A 165 3.64 27.22 33.92
N GLY A 166 2.44 27.79 33.88
CA GLY A 166 2.16 29.19 34.20
C GLY A 166 1.58 29.29 35.61
N GLN A 167 2.16 30.22 36.36
CA GLN A 167 1.98 30.53 37.79
C GLN A 167 0.55 30.76 38.25
#